data_AF-A0A7S3XK64-F1
#
_entry.id   AF-A0A7S3XK64-F1
#
_cell.length_a   1.000
_cell.length_b   1.000
_cell.length_c   1.000
_cell.angle_alpha   90.00
_cell.angle_beta   90.00
_cell.angle_gamma   90.00
#
_symmetry.space_group_name_H-M   'P 1'
#
loop_
_entity.id
_entity.type
_entity.pdbx_description
1 polymer ?
#
loop_
_entity_poly.entity_id
_entity_poly.type
_entity_poly.pdbx_seq_one_letter_code
_entity_poly.pdbx_strand_id
1 'polypeptide(L)'
;SYEGGAKSQRYRLVTASITIIAATFYFFMAQGYGVATSVNHEFWWLRYLDWLITTPLLLLDLALIAGIDVWDTFALLVADVLMITVGFVAGNPDYGHTWECFAVSMAFFLLTLYIIGEGML
;
A
#
# COMPACT_ATOMS: atom_id res chain seq x y z
N SER A 1 8.52 -17.15 29.47
CA SER A 1 7.19 -17.11 28.83
C SER A 1 6.62 -15.71 28.59
N TYR A 2 7.32 -14.61 28.92
CA TYR A 2 6.80 -13.24 28.79
C TYR A 2 7.09 -12.58 27.42
N GLU A 3 8.09 -13.05 26.66
CA GLU A 3 8.49 -12.44 25.38
C GLU A 3 7.48 -12.67 24.24
N GLY A 4 6.74 -13.78 24.27
CA GLY A 4 5.72 -14.09 23.26
C GLY A 4 4.51 -13.15 23.29
N GLY A 5 4.10 -12.69 24.47
CA GLY A 5 2.97 -11.77 24.63
C GLY A 5 3.26 -10.37 24.08
N ALA A 6 4.48 -9.86 24.28
CA ALA A 6 4.90 -8.55 23.81
C ALA A 6 5.05 -8.48 22.28
N LYS A 7 5.60 -9.52 21.64
CA LYS A 7 5.64 -9.61 20.16
C LYS A 7 4.24 -9.69 19.56
N SER A 8 3.38 -10.53 20.13
CA SER A 8 1.98 -10.69 19.70
C SER A 8 1.17 -9.38 19.83
N GLN A 9 1.44 -8.56 20.85
CA GLN A 9 0.81 -7.25 21.02
C GLN A 9 1.24 -6.22 19.96
N ARG A 10 2.51 -6.25 19.55
CA ARG A 10 3.04 -5.35 18.50
C ARG A 10 2.39 -5.63 17.14
N TYR A 11 2.26 -6.91 16.76
CA TYR A 11 1.56 -7.31 15.53
C TYR A 11 0.10 -6.84 15.54
N ARG A 12 -0.63 -7.10 16.65
CA ARG A 12 -2.02 -6.62 16.81
C ARG A 12 -2.14 -5.10 16.68
N LEU A 13 -1.16 -4.34 17.17
CA LEU A 13 -1.18 -2.88 17.07
C LEU A 13 -1.01 -2.42 15.62
N VAL A 14 -0.11 -3.04 14.86
CA VAL A 14 0.09 -2.72 13.43
C VAL A 14 -1.17 -3.03 12.63
N THR A 15 -1.73 -4.24 12.76
CA THR A 15 -2.97 -4.62 12.06
C THR A 15 -4.14 -3.71 12.45
N ALA A 16 -4.28 -3.35 13.74
CA ALA A 16 -5.31 -2.42 14.19
C ALA A 16 -5.09 -1.00 13.66
N SER A 17 -3.84 -0.54 13.54
CA SER A 17 -3.55 0.77 12.98
C SER A 17 -3.93 0.84 11.49
N ILE A 18 -3.70 -0.22 10.73
CA ILE A 18 -4.10 -0.30 9.32
C ILE A 18 -5.61 -0.14 9.17
N THR A 19 -6.41 -0.87 9.96
CA THR A 19 -7.87 -0.78 9.88
C THR A 19 -8.42 0.55 10.35
N ILE A 20 -7.81 1.17 11.37
CA ILE A 20 -8.17 2.52 11.84
C ILE A 20 -7.86 3.58 10.77
N ILE A 21 -6.69 3.49 10.13
CA ILE A 21 -6.29 4.41 9.05
C ILE A 21 -7.27 4.27 7.88
N ALA A 22 -7.51 3.04 7.41
CA ALA A 22 -8.48 2.77 6.34
C ALA A 22 -9.88 3.30 6.71
N ALA A 23 -10.39 2.97 7.90
CA ALA A 23 -11.70 3.46 8.34
C ALA A 23 -11.79 4.99 8.32
N THR A 24 -10.71 5.68 8.70
CA THR A 24 -10.63 7.14 8.66
C THR A 24 -10.69 7.68 7.23
N PHE A 25 -9.90 7.13 6.30
CA PHE A 25 -9.93 7.55 4.89
C PHE A 25 -11.29 7.27 4.23
N TYR A 26 -11.87 6.11 4.50
CA TYR A 26 -13.20 5.75 3.99
C TYR A 26 -14.30 6.63 4.59
N PHE A 27 -14.19 7.05 5.84
CA PHE A 27 -15.10 8.03 6.42
C PHE A 27 -15.05 9.36 5.65
N PHE A 28 -13.86 9.87 5.33
CA PHE A 28 -13.73 11.10 4.54
C PHE A 28 -14.26 10.94 3.11
N MET A 29 -13.97 9.81 2.45
CA MET A 29 -14.52 9.53 1.11
C MET A 29 -16.06 9.41 1.14
N ALA A 30 -16.64 8.84 2.20
CA ALA A 30 -18.10 8.78 2.36
C ALA A 30 -18.77 10.15 2.49
N GLN A 31 -18.04 11.16 2.98
CA GLN A 31 -18.48 12.56 3.00
C GLN A 31 -18.25 13.29 1.65
N GLY A 32 -17.71 12.60 0.64
CA GLY A 32 -17.40 13.17 -0.67
C GLY A 32 -16.06 13.92 -0.75
N TYR A 33 -15.20 13.84 0.27
CA TYR A 33 -13.84 14.36 0.16
C TYR A 33 -13.00 13.44 -0.73
N GLY A 34 -11.96 14.01 -1.36
CA GLY A 34 -10.95 13.20 -2.04
C GLY A 34 -11.32 12.66 -3.40
N VAL A 35 -12.31 13.26 -4.05
CA VAL A 35 -12.73 12.92 -5.40
C VAL A 35 -12.38 14.07 -6.35
N ALA A 36 -11.76 13.73 -7.47
CA ALA A 36 -11.66 14.59 -8.64
C ALA A 36 -12.71 14.11 -9.63
N THR A 37 -13.79 14.89 -9.79
CA THR A 37 -14.91 14.54 -10.65
C THR A 37 -14.70 15.11 -12.06
N SER A 38 -14.79 14.23 -13.06
CA SER A 38 -14.91 14.60 -14.47
C SER A 38 -16.26 14.13 -15.01
N VAL A 39 -16.69 14.68 -16.16
CA VAL A 39 -18.03 14.45 -16.74
C VAL A 39 -18.39 12.96 -16.89
N ASN A 40 -17.41 12.07 -17.06
CA ASN A 40 -17.63 10.64 -17.26
C ASN A 40 -16.84 9.73 -16.30
N HIS A 41 -16.08 10.28 -15.35
CA HIS A 41 -15.22 9.50 -14.48
C HIS A 41 -14.95 10.19 -13.15
N GLU A 42 -15.14 9.46 -12.05
CA GLU A 42 -14.77 9.91 -10.71
C GLU A 42 -13.42 9.30 -10.31
N PHE A 43 -12.43 10.16 -10.09
CA PHE A 43 -11.12 9.75 -9.63
C PHE A 43 -10.96 10.01 -8.13
N TRP A 44 -11.01 8.93 -7.35
CA TRP A 44 -10.93 8.97 -5.89
C TRP A 44 -9.47 8.99 -5.41
N TRP A 45 -8.83 10.16 -5.44
CA TRP A 45 -7.42 10.30 -5.08
C TRP A 45 -7.12 9.98 -3.61
N LEU A 46 -8.08 10.18 -2.68
CA LEU A 46 -7.90 9.81 -1.27
C LEU A 46 -7.64 8.30 -1.10
N ARG A 47 -8.11 7.47 -2.04
CA ARG A 47 -7.83 6.03 -2.04
C ARG A 47 -6.35 5.73 -2.23
N TYR A 48 -5.68 6.47 -3.09
CA TYR A 48 -4.24 6.31 -3.30
C TYR A 48 -3.44 6.78 -2.08
N LEU A 49 -3.92 7.80 -1.37
CA LEU A 49 -3.31 8.23 -0.11
C LEU A 49 -3.49 7.20 1.01
N ASP A 50 -4.66 6.57 1.11
CA ASP A 50 -4.91 5.45 2.01
C ASP A 50 -3.95 4.28 1.71
N TRP A 51 -3.86 3.89 0.44
CA TRP A 51 -2.97 2.81 0.02
C TRP A 51 -1.50 3.13 0.29
N LEU A 52 -1.05 4.36 0.06
CA LEU A 52 0.33 4.80 0.32
C LEU A 52 0.79 4.56 1.77
N ILE A 53 -0.16 4.45 2.71
CA ILE A 53 0.13 4.20 4.13
C ILE A 53 -0.21 2.76 4.52
N THR A 54 -1.37 2.26 4.12
CA THR A 54 -1.86 0.94 4.54
C THR A 54 -1.14 -0.21 3.85
N THR A 55 -0.76 -0.07 2.57
CA THR A 55 -0.08 -1.15 1.83
C THR A 55 1.35 -1.39 2.30
N PRO A 56 2.20 -0.38 2.59
CA PRO A 56 3.51 -0.63 3.18
C PRO A 56 3.41 -1.25 4.58
N LEU A 57 2.42 -0.85 5.38
CA LEU A 57 2.21 -1.41 6.71
C LEU A 57 1.78 -2.89 6.66
N LEU A 58 0.92 -3.25 5.69
CA LEU A 58 0.54 -4.65 5.45
C LEU A 58 1.75 -5.48 5.01
N LEU A 59 2.56 -4.96 4.10
CA LEU A 59 3.76 -5.65 3.63
C LEU A 59 4.83 -5.78 4.71
N LEU A 60 4.97 -4.77 5.57
CA LEU A 60 5.83 -4.85 6.75
C LEU A 60 5.37 -5.95 7.71
N ASP A 61 4.05 -6.07 7.95
CA ASP A 61 3.48 -7.14 8.78
C ASP A 61 3.79 -8.52 8.20
N LEU A 62 3.61 -8.70 6.88
CA LEU A 62 3.94 -9.93 6.17
C LEU A 62 5.44 -10.24 6.22
N ALA A 63 6.31 -9.26 5.97
CA ALA A 63 7.75 -9.43 5.99
C ALA A 63 8.26 -9.84 7.37
N LEU A 64 7.70 -9.26 8.44
CA LEU A 64 8.02 -9.61 9.82
C LEU A 64 7.56 -11.02 10.20
N ILE A 65 6.43 -11.50 9.65
CA ILE A 65 5.94 -12.87 9.84
C ILE A 65 6.77 -13.88 9.04
N ALA A 66 7.14 -13.55 7.80
CA ALA A 66 7.97 -14.38 6.94
C ALA A 66 9.45 -14.39 7.37
N GLY A 67 9.90 -13.41 8.17
CA GLY A 67 11.28 -13.32 8.63
C GLY A 67 12.25 -12.83 7.57
N ILE A 68 11.77 -11.98 6.65
CA ILE A 68 12.54 -11.39 5.55
C ILE A 68 13.65 -10.49 6.11
N ASP A 69 14.80 -10.43 5.44
CA ASP A 69 15.91 -9.54 5.81
C ASP A 69 15.48 -8.06 5.82
N VAL A 70 16.17 -7.24 6.61
CA VAL A 70 15.86 -5.80 6.76
C VAL A 70 16.06 -5.05 5.44
N TRP A 71 17.06 -5.39 4.63
CA TRP A 71 17.30 -4.72 3.35
C TRP A 71 16.27 -5.11 2.31
N ASP A 72 15.85 -6.37 2.28
CA ASP A 72 14.80 -6.85 1.39
C ASP A 72 13.44 -6.27 1.80
N THR A 73 13.17 -6.17 3.12
CA THR A 73 11.99 -5.47 3.65
C THR A 73 12.02 -4.00 3.24
N PHE A 74 13.17 -3.32 3.33
CA PHE A 74 13.27 -1.93 2.88
C PHE A 74 12.99 -1.78 1.38
N ALA A 75 13.59 -2.65 0.54
CA ALA A 75 13.35 -2.66 -0.90
C ALA A 75 11.87 -2.93 -1.23
N LEU A 76 11.23 -3.84 -0.48
CA LEU A 76 9.80 -4.14 -0.58
C LEU A 76 8.93 -2.90 -0.33
N LEU A 77 9.19 -2.16 0.75
CA LEU A 77 8.44 -0.95 1.07
C LEU A 77 8.65 0.16 0.03
N VAL A 78 9.87 0.31 -0.49
CA VAL A 78 10.17 1.29 -1.55
C VAL A 78 9.45 0.92 -2.85
N ALA A 79 9.48 -0.36 -3.24
CA ALA A 79 8.79 -0.84 -4.43
C ALA A 79 7.27 -0.61 -4.33
N ASP A 80 6.67 -0.85 -3.17
CA ASP A 80 5.25 -0.62 -2.91
C ASP A 80 4.86 0.87 -2.98
N VAL A 81 5.65 1.76 -2.37
CA VAL A 81 5.44 3.21 -2.46
C VAL A 81 5.53 3.69 -3.93
N LEU A 82 6.50 3.18 -4.70
CA LEU A 82 6.63 3.50 -6.12
C LEU A 82 5.46 2.94 -6.94
N MET A 83 5.00 1.72 -6.64
CA MET A 83 3.84 1.10 -7.28
C MET A 83 2.59 1.98 -7.11
N ILE A 84 2.29 2.43 -5.88
CA ILE A 84 1.12 3.26 -5.58
C ILE A 84 1.23 4.65 -6.20
N THR A 85 2.39 5.30 -6.09
CA THR A 85 2.58 6.66 -6.64
C THR A 85 2.51 6.69 -8.17
N VAL A 86 3.10 5.70 -8.86
CA VAL A 86 2.95 5.58 -10.32
C VAL A 86 1.52 5.17 -10.69
N GLY A 87 0.89 4.29 -9.92
CA GLY A 87 -0.51 3.92 -10.11
C GLY A 87 -1.47 5.11 -9.94
N PHE A 88 -1.15 6.05 -9.06
CA PHE A 88 -1.89 7.31 -8.89
C PHE A 88 -1.82 8.15 -10.17
N VAL A 89 -0.63 8.31 -10.75
CA VAL A 89 -0.46 9.02 -12.02
C VAL A 89 -1.21 8.33 -13.16
N ALA A 90 -1.18 6.99 -13.20
CA ALA A 90 -1.91 6.22 -14.20
C ALA A 90 -3.44 6.39 -14.12
N GLY A 91 -3.97 6.39 -12.89
CA GLY A 91 -5.40 6.48 -12.64
C GLY A 91 -5.98 7.89 -12.75
N ASN A 92 -5.14 8.92 -12.63
CA ASN A 92 -5.58 10.30 -12.74
C ASN A 92 -5.81 10.66 -14.22
N PRO A 93 -7.06 11.01 -14.61
CA PRO A 93 -7.41 11.30 -16.01
C PRO A 93 -6.69 12.53 -16.57
N ASP A 94 -6.22 13.45 -15.72
CA ASP A 94 -5.62 14.71 -16.17
C ASP A 94 -4.21 14.54 -16.77
N TYR A 95 -3.51 13.44 -16.46
CA TYR A 95 -2.13 13.23 -16.92
C TYR A 95 -2.01 12.54 -18.29
N GLY A 96 -3.03 11.82 -18.75
CA GLY A 96 -3.04 11.22 -20.09
C GLY A 96 -2.04 10.07 -20.35
N HIS A 97 -1.24 9.65 -19.37
CA HIS A 97 -0.23 8.57 -19.49
C HIS A 97 -0.66 7.24 -18.85
N THR A 98 -1.96 6.93 -18.89
CA THR A 98 -2.56 5.80 -18.15
C THR A 98 -1.86 4.47 -18.39
N TRP A 99 -1.66 4.05 -19.65
CA TRP A 99 -1.11 2.72 -19.96
C TRP A 99 0.39 2.60 -19.68
N GLU A 100 1.15 3.67 -19.92
CA GLU A 100 2.59 3.72 -19.66
C GLU A 100 2.88 3.64 -18.16
N CYS A 101 2.21 4.50 -17.38
CA CYS A 101 2.33 4.48 -15.92
C CYS A 101 1.76 3.18 -15.34
N PHE A 102 0.67 2.63 -15.89
CA PHE A 102 0.16 1.33 -15.45
C PHE A 102 1.18 0.21 -15.65
N ALA A 103 1.85 0.16 -16.80
CA ALA A 103 2.90 -0.84 -17.06
C ALA A 103 4.08 -0.70 -16.08
N VAL A 104 4.50 0.53 -15.78
CA VAL A 104 5.57 0.80 -14.81
C VAL A 104 5.14 0.42 -13.39
N SER A 105 3.91 0.75 -12.99
CA SER A 105 3.34 0.33 -11.69
C SER A 105 3.28 -1.19 -11.58
N MET A 106 2.92 -1.89 -12.67
CA MET A 106 2.92 -3.34 -12.73
C MET A 106 4.32 -3.95 -12.56
N ALA A 107 5.36 -3.31 -13.09
CA ALA A 107 6.73 -3.76 -12.87
C ALA A 107 7.12 -3.69 -11.39
N PHE A 108 6.75 -2.63 -10.69
CA PHE A 108 6.95 -2.53 -9.24
C PHE A 108 6.12 -3.56 -8.47
N PHE A 109 4.86 -3.80 -8.87
CA PHE A 109 4.04 -4.85 -8.29
C PHE A 109 4.68 -6.24 -8.43
N LEU A 110 5.21 -6.58 -9.60
CA LEU A 110 5.91 -7.84 -9.83
C LEU A 110 7.19 -7.95 -8.98
N LEU A 111 7.91 -6.84 -8.78
CA LEU A 111 9.06 -6.79 -7.87
C LEU A 111 8.63 -7.05 -6.41
N THR A 112 7.55 -6.43 -5.96
CA THR A 112 6.95 -6.67 -4.63
C THR A 112 6.60 -8.15 -4.44
N LEU A 113 5.94 -8.76 -5.44
CA LEU A 113 5.62 -10.20 -5.40
C LEU A 113 6.85 -11.09 -5.39
N TYR A 114 7.89 -10.74 -6.16
CA TYR A 114 9.14 -11.48 -6.19
C TYR A 114 9.84 -11.48 -4.84
N ILE A 115 10.01 -10.31 -4.21
CA ILE A 115 10.68 -10.19 -2.90
C ILE A 115 9.94 -10.98 -1.82
N ILE A 116 8.62 -10.88 -1.77
CA ILE A 116 7.81 -11.66 -0.82
C ILE A 116 7.93 -13.16 -1.10
N GLY A 117 7.83 -13.56 -2.38
CA GLY A 117 7.90 -14.96 -2.79
C GLY A 117 9.25 -15.60 -2.46
N GLU A 118 10.35 -14.89 -2.68
CA GLU A 118 11.70 -15.37 -2.37
C GLU A 118 11.93 -15.44 -0.85
N GLY A 119 11.46 -14.44 -0.10
CA GLY A 119 11.56 -14.43 1.37
C GLY A 119 10.70 -15.46 2.09
N MET A 120 9.78 -16.14 1.40
CA MET A 120 8.93 -17.22 1.95
C MET A 120 9.47 -18.63 1.71
N LEU A 121 10.47 -18.81 0.85
CA LEU A 121 11.05 -20.10 0.45
C LEU A 121 12.33 -20.44 1.23
#